data_AF-A0A7J9V8N5-F1
#
_entry.id   AF-A0A7J9V8N5-F1
#
_cell.length_a   1.000
_cell.length_b   1.000
_cell.length_c   1.000
_cell.angle_alpha   90.00
_cell.angle_beta   90.00
_cell.angle_gamma   90.00
#
_symmetry.space_group_name_H-M   'P 1'
#
loop_
_entity.id
_entity.type
_entity.pdbx_description
1 polymer ?
#
loop_
_entity_poly.entity_id
_entity_poly.type
_entity_poly.pdbx_seq_one_letter_code
_entity_poly.pdbx_strand_id
1 'polypeptide(L)'
;MRHVWIRTFSDGLVRADQVVGITAHRTPSLVGKPSRWLLDISLIVPAGSGTTDGWDISDLHRTILQTDWEPRGATDSLARLLHRLSGEGQGGVIRAVAADRDVRFEFDPFVEPDSSIATNSRQS
;
A
#
# COMPACT_ATOMS: atom_id res chain seq x y z
N MET A 1 0.08 -5.71 -12.67
CA MET A 1 0.55 -4.94 -11.50
C MET A 1 1.30 -5.78 -10.42
N ARG A 2 2.05 -6.84 -10.77
CA ARG A 2 2.59 -7.77 -9.78
C ARG A 2 3.82 -7.28 -9.00
N HIS A 3 4.41 -6.15 -9.41
CA HIS A 3 5.67 -5.62 -8.91
C HIS A 3 5.53 -4.28 -8.18
N VAL A 4 4.29 -3.86 -7.90
CA VAL A 4 4.02 -2.62 -7.16
C VAL A 4 3.71 -2.95 -5.70
N TRP A 5 4.38 -2.22 -4.82
CA TRP A 5 4.25 -2.34 -3.37
C TRP A 5 3.69 -1.06 -2.79
N ILE A 6 3.01 -1.14 -1.66
CA ILE A 6 2.53 0.01 -0.90
C ILE A 6 3.21 -0.01 0.46
N ARG A 7 3.86 1.11 0.82
CA ARG A 7 4.45 1.27 2.15
C ARG A 7 3.35 1.54 3.18
N THR A 8 3.35 0.76 4.26
CA THR A 8 2.43 0.96 5.38
C THR A 8 2.94 2.07 6.29
N PHE A 9 2.05 2.61 7.12
CA PHE A 9 2.38 3.61 8.13
C PHE A 9 3.41 3.10 9.15
N SER A 10 3.45 1.78 9.38
CA SER A 10 4.40 1.10 10.26
C SER A 10 5.66 0.60 9.55
N ASP A 11 6.03 1.22 8.43
CA ASP A 11 7.21 0.87 7.60
C ASP A 11 7.23 -0.56 7.03
N GLY A 12 6.08 -1.24 6.97
CA GLY A 12 5.92 -2.50 6.24
C GLY A 12 5.69 -2.28 4.74
N LEU A 13 5.70 -3.38 3.98
CA LEU A 13 5.32 -3.38 2.57
C LEU A 13 4.18 -4.38 2.35
N VAL A 14 3.21 -3.99 1.53
CA VAL A 14 2.16 -4.89 1.06
C VAL A 14 2.06 -4.84 -0.45
N ARG A 15 1.63 -5.94 -1.05
CA ARG A 15 1.47 -6.02 -2.50
C ARG A 15 0.23 -5.27 -2.95
N ALA A 16 0.38 -4.40 -3.95
CA ALA A 16 -0.73 -3.61 -4.47
C ALA A 16 -1.79 -4.48 -5.15
N ASP A 17 -1.40 -5.60 -5.77
CA ASP A 17 -2.32 -6.55 -6.40
C ASP A 17 -3.12 -7.41 -5.41
N GLN A 18 -2.88 -7.28 -4.11
CA GLN A 18 -3.67 -7.91 -3.04
C GLN A 18 -4.70 -6.98 -2.42
N VAL A 19 -4.70 -5.70 -2.79
CA VAL A 19 -5.64 -4.71 -2.25
C VAL A 19 -7.02 -4.93 -2.85
N VAL A 20 -8.01 -5.07 -1.97
CA VAL A 20 -9.43 -5.24 -2.35
C VAL A 20 -10.34 -4.15 -1.82
N GLY A 21 -9.85 -3.32 -0.90
CA GLY A 21 -10.59 -2.19 -0.37
C GLY A 21 -9.64 -1.08 0.06
N ILE A 22 -10.12 0.15 -0.01
CA ILE A 22 -9.44 1.35 0.47
C ILE A 22 -10.45 2.15 1.27
N THR A 23 -10.16 2.39 2.55
CA THR A 23 -11.13 2.99 3.46
C THR A 23 -10.47 4.11 4.26
N ALA A 24 -11.09 5.29 4.25
CA ALA A 24 -10.76 6.36 5.18
C ALA A 24 -11.76 6.31 6.34
N HIS A 25 -11.27 6.19 7.58
CA HIS A 25 -12.13 6.21 8.74
C HIS A 25 -11.46 6.87 9.94
N ARG A 26 -12.27 7.25 10.91
CA ARG A 26 -11.80 7.91 12.13
C ARG A 26 -11.68 6.89 13.26
N THR A 27 -10.57 6.91 13.99
CA THR A 27 -10.42 6.06 15.18
C THR A 27 -11.45 6.45 16.24
N PRO A 28 -11.94 5.50 17.05
CA PRO A 28 -12.78 5.81 18.20
C PRO A 28 -12.13 6.90 19.08
N SER A 29 -12.96 7.77 19.63
CA SER A 29 -12.50 8.76 20.60
C SER A 29 -12.30 8.04 21.94
N LEU A 30 -11.06 7.99 22.42
CA LEU A 30 -10.69 7.43 23.71
C LEU A 30 -10.32 8.57 24.66
N VAL A 31 -10.72 8.48 25.92
CA VAL A 31 -10.38 9.48 26.94
C VAL A 31 -8.86 9.65 26.99
N GLY A 32 -8.38 10.88 26.80
CA GLY A 32 -6.95 11.20 26.82
C GLY A 32 -6.18 10.94 25.51
N LYS A 33 -6.81 10.40 24.46
CA LYS A 33 -6.15 10.21 23.15
C LYS A 33 -6.91 10.93 22.03
N PRO A 34 -6.27 11.87 21.31
CA PRO A 34 -6.93 12.55 20.20
C PRO A 34 -7.26 11.52 19.11
N SER A 35 -8.52 11.51 18.68
CA SER A 35 -8.98 10.68 17.57
C SER A 35 -8.24 11.08 16.29
N ARG A 36 -7.79 10.09 15.51
CA ARG A 36 -7.05 10.27 14.27
C ARG A 36 -7.84 9.73 13.09
N TRP A 37 -7.60 10.27 11.92
CA TRP A 37 -8.06 9.68 10.67
C TRP A 37 -7.01 8.69 10.18
N LEU A 38 -7.48 7.51 9.78
CA LEU A 38 -6.68 6.47 9.18
C LEU A 38 -7.12 6.29 7.72
N LEU A 39 -6.14 6.17 6.85
CA LEU A 39 -6.33 5.61 5.52
C LEU A 39 -5.80 4.19 5.53
N ASP A 40 -6.71 3.24 5.37
CA ASP A 40 -6.43 1.81 5.42
C ASP A 40 -6.66 1.18 4.05
N ILE A 41 -5.92 0.10 3.81
CA ILE A 41 -6.16 -0.84 2.72
C ILE A 41 -6.54 -2.19 3.29
N SER A 42 -7.52 -2.84 2.66
CA SER A 42 -7.94 -4.21 2.97
C SER A 42 -7.28 -5.16 1.98
N LEU A 43 -6.73 -6.25 2.50
CA LEU A 43 -6.07 -7.29 1.72
C LEU A 43 -6.86 -8.59 1.79
N ILE A 44 -6.98 -9.29 0.65
CA ILE A 44 -7.30 -10.73 0.70
C ILE A 44 -6.02 -11.44 1.07
N VAL A 45 -5.94 -11.88 2.33
CA VAL A 45 -4.96 -12.86 2.75
C VAL A 45 -5.70 -14.04 3.38
N PRO A 46 -5.30 -15.28 3.09
CA PRO A 46 -5.70 -16.41 3.92
C PRO A 46 -5.05 -16.20 5.29
N ALA A 47 -5.84 -15.76 6.26
CA ALA A 47 -5.41 -15.66 7.65
C ALA A 47 -6.10 -16.80 8.42
N GLY A 48 -5.52 -18.00 8.36
CA GLY A 48 -6.05 -19.18 9.04
C GLY A 48 -5.04 -19.80 10.00
N SER A 49 -5.44 -19.92 11.26
CA SER A 49 -4.98 -21.00 12.14
C SER A 49 -5.82 -22.23 11.76
N GLY A 50 -5.21 -23.27 11.19
CA GLY A 50 -5.94 -24.44 10.72
C GLY A 50 -6.68 -25.16 11.86
N THR A 51 -8.00 -25.29 11.74
CA THR A 51 -8.78 -26.32 12.41
C THR A 51 -9.36 -27.26 11.36
N THR A 52 -9.65 -28.50 11.76
CA THR A 52 -10.05 -29.63 10.90
C THR A 52 -11.25 -29.37 9.98
N ASP A 53 -12.02 -28.29 10.23
CA ASP A 53 -13.27 -27.95 9.54
C ASP A 53 -13.18 -26.81 8.49
N GLY A 54 -12.01 -26.20 8.26
CA GLY A 54 -11.83 -25.24 7.15
C GLY A 54 -10.93 -24.03 7.42
N TRP A 55 -10.66 -23.25 6.36
CA TRP A 55 -9.89 -22.00 6.41
C TRP A 55 -10.84 -20.80 6.52
N ASP A 56 -10.75 -20.05 7.61
CA ASP A 56 -11.44 -18.76 7.72
C ASP A 56 -10.64 -17.69 6.95
N ILE A 57 -11.31 -16.95 6.07
CA ILE A 57 -10.70 -15.86 5.29
C ILE A 57 -11.13 -14.57 5.99
N SER A 58 -10.23 -13.94 6.73
CA SER A 58 -10.47 -12.62 7.31
C SER A 58 -9.76 -11.53 6.50
N ASP A 59 -10.46 -10.40 6.31
CA ASP A 59 -9.90 -9.22 5.68
C ASP A 59 -8.83 -8.60 6.59
N LEU A 60 -7.63 -8.46 6.05
CA LEU A 60 -6.52 -7.86 6.78
C LEU A 60 -6.42 -6.38 6.46
N HIS A 61 -6.71 -5.55 7.45
CA HIS A 61 -6.55 -4.10 7.34
C HIS A 61 -5.11 -3.66 7.63
N ARG A 62 -4.59 -2.77 6.79
CA ARG A 62 -3.26 -2.16 6.96
C ARG A 62 -3.36 -0.65 6.76
N THR A 63 -2.96 0.10 7.77
CA THR A 63 -2.89 1.56 7.69
C THR A 63 -1.70 2.00 6.85
N ILE A 64 -1.96 2.89 5.90
CA ILE A 64 -0.93 3.49 5.03
C ILE A 64 -0.69 4.97 5.33
N LEU A 65 -1.65 5.64 5.97
CA LEU A 65 -1.51 7.03 6.41
C LEU A 65 -2.34 7.29 7.67
N GLN A 66 -1.82 8.12 8.57
CA GLN A 66 -2.56 8.65 9.71
C GLN A 66 -2.48 10.19 9.74
N THR A 67 -3.63 10.85 9.91
CA THR A 67 -3.76 12.31 9.94
C THR A 67 -4.68 12.78 11.08
N ASP A 68 -4.67 14.08 11.39
CA ASP A 68 -5.64 14.73 12.28
C ASP A 68 -6.87 15.29 11.54
N TRP A 69 -6.81 15.39 10.22
CA TRP A 69 -7.89 15.79 9.32
C TRP A 69 -8.32 14.64 8.41
N GLU A 70 -9.52 14.72 7.87
CA GLU A 70 -10.08 13.70 6.99
C GLU A 70 -9.34 13.69 5.63
N PRO A 71 -8.77 12.55 5.18
CA PRO A 71 -8.04 12.43 3.92
C PRO A 71 -8.99 12.39 2.71
N ARG A 72 -9.68 13.50 2.45
CA ARG A 72 -10.70 13.63 1.40
C ARG A 72 -10.12 13.31 0.02
N GLY A 73 -10.80 12.44 -0.72
CA GLY A 73 -10.38 12.05 -2.07
C GLY A 73 -9.16 11.13 -2.15
N ALA A 74 -8.51 10.82 -1.02
CA ALA A 74 -7.33 9.96 -1.00
C ALA A 74 -7.63 8.54 -1.51
N THR A 75 -8.80 8.01 -1.17
CA THR A 75 -9.30 6.72 -1.68
C THR A 75 -9.34 6.69 -3.21
N ASP A 76 -10.00 7.67 -3.82
CA ASP A 76 -10.14 7.75 -5.27
C ASP A 76 -8.80 8.00 -5.95
N SER A 77 -7.96 8.87 -5.37
CA SER A 77 -6.64 9.17 -5.90
C SER A 77 -5.74 7.93 -5.91
N LEU A 78 -5.74 7.13 -4.83
CA LEU A 78 -5.00 5.87 -4.79
C LEU A 78 -5.55 4.88 -5.82
N ALA A 79 -6.87 4.70 -5.89
CA ALA A 79 -7.48 3.80 -6.88
C ALA A 79 -7.09 4.16 -8.33
N ARG A 80 -7.07 5.46 -8.66
CA ARG A 80 -6.63 5.96 -9.98
C ARG A 80 -5.14 5.70 -10.23
N LEU A 81 -4.28 5.89 -9.23
CA LEU A 81 -2.86 5.56 -9.35
C LEU A 81 -2.66 4.06 -9.59
N LEU A 82 -3.38 3.22 -8.83
CA LEU A 82 -3.31 1.77 -8.99
C LEU A 82 -3.73 1.33 -10.38
N HIS A 83 -4.85 1.86 -10.89
CA HIS A 83 -5.31 1.59 -12.25
C HIS A 83 -4.25 1.95 -13.31
N ARG A 84 -3.64 3.14 -13.19
CA ARG A 84 -2.60 3.61 -14.11
C ARG A 84 -1.38 2.69 -14.12
N LEU A 85 -0.82 2.39 -12.95
CA LEU A 85 0.36 1.53 -12.81
C LEU A 85 0.09 0.09 -13.25
N SER A 86 -1.16 -0.38 -13.16
CA SER A 86 -1.54 -1.69 -13.69
C SER A 86 -1.35 -1.78 -15.21
N GLY A 87 -1.60 -0.69 -15.94
CA GLY A 87 -1.44 -0.63 -17.39
C GLY A 87 0.00 -0.46 -17.87
N GLU A 88 0.87 0.18 -17.06
CA GLU A 88 2.25 0.49 -17.44
C GLU A 88 3.25 -0.66 -17.19
N GLY A 89 2.87 -1.67 -16.39
CA GLY A 89 3.73 -2.82 -16.11
C GLY A 89 4.95 -2.53 -15.24
N GLN A 90 5.09 -1.32 -14.71
CA GLN A 90 6.21 -0.90 -13.87
C GLN A 90 6.19 -1.54 -12.48
N GLY A 91 7.38 -1.75 -11.91
CA GLY A 91 7.58 -2.15 -10.52
C GLY A 91 8.09 -0.99 -9.68
N GLY A 92 7.69 -0.93 -8.41
CA GLY A 92 8.11 0.14 -7.51
C GLY A 92 7.33 0.17 -6.20
N VAL A 93 7.52 1.24 -5.43
CA VAL A 93 6.90 1.45 -4.12
C VAL A 93 6.03 2.71 -4.15
N ILE A 94 4.79 2.58 -3.72
CA ILE A 94 3.88 3.71 -3.46
C ILE A 94 4.00 4.10 -1.99
N ARG A 95 4.12 5.41 -1.72
CA ARG A 95 4.13 6.00 -0.38
C ARG A 95 3.06 7.08 -0.29
N ALA A 96 2.23 6.98 0.75
CA ALA A 96 1.29 8.05 1.08
C ALA A 96 2.02 9.16 1.84
N VAL A 97 1.82 10.41 1.42
CA VAL A 97 2.42 11.61 2.01
C VAL A 97 1.31 12.59 2.36
N ALA A 98 1.27 13.01 3.62
CA ALA A 98 0.40 14.09 4.07
C ALA A 98 1.11 15.44 3.86
N ALA A 99 0.51 16.34 3.09
CA ALA A 99 1.02 17.70 2.86
C ALA A 99 -0.15 18.67 2.72
N ASP A 100 -0.09 19.84 3.35
CA ASP A 100 -1.07 20.93 3.19
C ASP A 100 -2.56 20.53 3.37
N ARG A 101 -2.84 19.61 4.31
CA ARG A 101 -4.18 19.01 4.51
C ARG A 101 -4.72 18.24 3.29
N ASP A 102 -3.80 17.70 2.49
CA ASP A 102 -4.07 16.84 1.36
C ASP A 102 -3.18 15.58 1.41
N VAL A 103 -3.60 14.53 0.73
CA VAL A 103 -2.86 13.26 0.61
C VAL A 103 -2.34 13.12 -0.80
N ARG A 104 -1.02 13.00 -0.93
CA ARG A 104 -0.34 12.67 -2.17
C ARG A 104 0.19 11.25 -2.12
N PHE A 105 0.24 10.59 -3.27
CA PHE A 105 0.86 9.29 -3.41
C PHE A 105 2.07 9.43 -4.31
N GLU A 106 3.25 9.22 -3.73
CA GLU A 106 4.52 9.21 -4.44
C GLU A 106 4.80 7.77 -4.90
N PHE A 107 5.33 7.62 -6.11
CA PHE A 107 5.73 6.34 -6.67
C PHE A 107 7.23 6.35 -6.96
N ASP A 108 7.95 5.47 -6.27
CA ASP A 108 9.39 5.26 -6.42
C ASP A 108 9.61 4.01 -7.27
N PRO A 109 9.89 4.12 -8.59
CA PRO A 109 10.09 2.96 -9.45
C PRO A 109 11.37 2.21 -9.06
N PHE A 110 11.37 0.88 -9.21
CA PHE A 110 12.60 0.12 -9.13
C PHE A 110 13.46 0.41 -10.35
N VAL A 111 14.70 0.83 -10.13
CA VAL A 111 15.69 0.91 -11.19
C VAL A 111 16.19 -0.51 -11.46
N GLU A 112 15.89 -1.06 -12.63
CA GLU A 112 16.56 -2.29 -13.05
C GLU A 112 18.05 -2.00 -13.25
N PRO A 113 18.97 -2.80 -12.69
CA PRO A 113 20.37 -2.66 -13.00
C PRO A 113 20.56 -2.87 -14.50
N ASP A 114 21.27 -1.93 -15.12
CA ASP A 114 21.55 -1.92 -16.55
C ASP A 114 22.15 -3.27 -16.97
N SER A 115 21.39 -4.07 -17.71
CA SER A 115 21.77 -5.43 -18.13
C SER A 115 22.95 -5.42 -19.12
N SER A 116 23.41 -4.23 -19.52
CA SER A 116 24.58 -3.97 -20.35
C SER A 116 25.93 -4.19 -19.63
N ILE A 117 25.97 -4.29 -18.29
CA ILE A 117 27.23 -4.52 -17.54
C ILE A 117 27.60 -6.01 -17.46
N ALA A 118 26.66 -6.92 -17.70
CA ALA A 118 26.89 -8.37 -17.52
C ALA A 118 27.69 -9.05 -18.64
N THR A 119 27.90 -8.39 -19.79
CA THR A 119 28.56 -9.03 -20.95
C THR A 119 30.08 -8.90 -20.97
N ASN A 120 30.70 -8.01 -20.18
CA ASN A 120 32.15 -7.75 -20.30
C ASN A 120 33.07 -8.53 -19.35
N SER A 121 32.54 -9.43 -18.51
CA SER A 121 33.34 -10.13 -17.48
C SER A 121 33.71 -11.57 -17.83
N ARG A 122 33.58 -11.99 -19.11
CA ARG A 122 34.05 -13.31 -19.59
C ARG A 122 34.99 -13.18 -20.77
N GLN A 123 36.15 -12.54 -20.59
CA GLN A 123 37.35 -12.78 -21.40
C GLN A 123 38.54 -12.01 -20.81
N SER A 124 39.34 -12.69 -19.99
CA SER A 124 40.76 -12.39 -19.72
C SER A 124 41.40 -13.65 -19.16
#